data_AF-A0A4P6L3C1-F1
#
_entry.id   AF-A0A4P6L3C1-F1
#
_cell.length_a   1.000
_cell.length_b   1.000
_cell.length_c   1.000
_cell.angle_alpha   90.00
_cell.angle_beta   90.00
_cell.angle_gamma   90.00
#
_symmetry.space_group_name_H-M   'P 1'
#
loop_
_entity.id
_entity.type
_entity.pdbx_description
1 polymer ?
#
loop_
_entity_poly.entity_id
_entity_poly.type
_entity_poly.pdbx_seq_one_letter_code
_entity_poly.pdbx_strand_id
1 'polypeptide(L)'
;MLTATYTLVALSVEQAHIRLSLLSFQKYVQSTLTRQQTLTLAQLEYACETLERLYQACSWRKVELYLIPALRQATQRADQLLDELSRLNGMALDVVRRLKEGAQQGEARGEGQGAGHVSAFCDALDSFCTTLLQRLEKEEQELFAIARSAICGDAWFAIANKLLAHDAQVAEARRSVPDADVISLVPRLAPPAEPVATIDIQMPAVRDRARDRARNPVILRAAGGD
;
A
#
# COMPACT_ATOMS: atom_id res chain seq x y z
N MET A 1 -0.80 -35.88 -13.08
CA MET A 1 -0.51 -34.57 -13.70
C MET A 1 -1.60 -33.50 -13.51
N LEU A 2 -2.87 -33.86 -13.25
CA LEU A 2 -3.96 -32.89 -13.03
C LEU A 2 -3.82 -32.10 -11.72
N THR A 3 -3.49 -32.78 -10.61
CA THR A 3 -3.32 -32.15 -9.28
C THR A 3 -2.31 -31.00 -9.32
N ALA A 4 -1.14 -31.22 -9.93
CA ALA A 4 -0.13 -30.17 -10.12
C ALA A 4 -0.70 -28.95 -10.86
N THR A 5 -1.49 -29.18 -11.92
CA THR A 5 -2.10 -28.09 -12.70
C THR A 5 -3.08 -27.29 -11.83
N TYR A 6 -3.99 -27.94 -11.11
CA TYR A 6 -4.96 -27.25 -10.26
C TYR A 6 -4.30 -26.53 -9.09
N THR A 7 -3.28 -27.14 -8.46
CA THR A 7 -2.49 -26.51 -7.40
C THR A 7 -1.80 -25.24 -7.91
N LEU A 8 -1.12 -25.30 -9.06
CA LEU A 8 -0.45 -24.14 -9.64
C LEU A 8 -1.45 -23.03 -10.02
N VAL A 9 -2.60 -23.38 -10.58
CA VAL A 9 -3.67 -22.40 -10.88
C VAL A 9 -4.16 -21.73 -9.59
N ALA A 10 -4.38 -22.49 -8.52
CA ALA A 10 -4.79 -21.93 -7.23
C ALA A 10 -3.74 -20.96 -6.66
N LEU A 11 -2.45 -21.27 -6.81
CA LEU A 11 -1.35 -20.39 -6.42
C LEU A 11 -1.30 -19.12 -7.29
N SER A 12 -1.50 -19.24 -8.60
CA SER A 12 -1.57 -18.08 -9.51
C SER A 12 -2.73 -17.14 -9.16
N VAL A 13 -3.88 -17.66 -8.73
CA VAL A 13 -5.02 -16.84 -8.30
C VAL A 13 -4.67 -16.04 -7.03
N GLU A 14 -4.00 -16.67 -6.05
CA GLU A 14 -3.48 -15.99 -4.86
C GLU A 14 -2.49 -14.87 -5.24
N GLN A 15 -1.54 -15.16 -6.14
CA GLN A 15 -0.56 -14.19 -6.63
C GLN A 15 -1.20 -13.02 -7.37
N ALA A 16 -2.22 -13.27 -8.21
CA ALA A 16 -2.94 -12.23 -8.91
C ALA A 16 -3.61 -11.24 -7.94
N HIS A 17 -4.18 -11.74 -6.85
CA HIS A 17 -4.77 -10.89 -5.81
C HIS A 17 -3.73 -10.01 -5.12
N ILE A 18 -2.56 -10.57 -4.75
CA ILE A 18 -1.48 -9.80 -4.12
C ILE A 18 -0.93 -8.74 -5.09
N ARG A 19 -0.74 -9.13 -6.37
CA ARG A 19 -0.31 -8.21 -7.43
C ARG A 19 -1.26 -7.03 -7.57
N LEU A 20 -2.56 -7.26 -7.56
CA LEU A 20 -3.56 -6.20 -7.63
C LEU A 20 -3.47 -5.25 -6.43
N SER A 21 -3.29 -5.76 -5.21
CA SER A 21 -3.12 -4.93 -4.02
C SER A 21 -1.84 -4.10 -4.06
N LEU A 22 -0.71 -4.68 -4.50
CA LEU A 22 0.56 -3.97 -4.69
C LEU A 22 0.43 -2.87 -5.73
N LEU A 23 -0.14 -3.16 -6.90
CA LEU A 23 -0.34 -2.16 -7.96
C LEU A 23 -1.28 -1.04 -7.53
N SER A 24 -2.32 -1.36 -6.76
CA SER A 24 -3.26 -0.35 -6.23
C SER A 24 -2.57 0.56 -5.23
N PHE A 25 -1.73 0.00 -4.35
CA PHE A 25 -0.95 0.77 -3.39
C PHE A 25 0.11 1.64 -4.09
N GLN A 26 0.85 1.08 -5.05
CA GLN A 26 1.79 1.83 -5.88
C GLN A 26 1.11 3.00 -6.60
N LYS A 27 -0.06 2.75 -7.20
CA LYS A 27 -0.84 3.81 -7.85
C LYS A 27 -1.21 4.92 -6.86
N TYR A 28 -1.63 4.58 -5.64
CA TYR A 28 -1.92 5.56 -4.60
C TYR A 28 -0.70 6.43 -4.26
N VAL A 29 0.48 5.81 -4.06
CA VAL A 29 1.73 6.53 -3.77
C VAL A 29 2.05 7.54 -4.89
N GLN A 30 1.97 7.09 -6.14
CA GLN A 30 2.29 7.89 -7.31
C GLN A 30 1.26 9.00 -7.58
N SER A 31 -0.04 8.73 -7.43
CA SER A 31 -1.09 9.71 -7.72
C SER A 31 -1.29 10.72 -6.62
N THR A 32 -1.13 10.30 -5.36
CA THR A 32 -1.59 11.07 -4.20
C THR A 32 -0.43 11.63 -3.40
N LEU A 33 0.55 10.81 -3.03
CA LEU A 33 1.62 11.21 -2.11
C LEU A 33 2.72 12.00 -2.80
N THR A 34 3.13 11.56 -4.00
CA THR A 34 4.26 12.15 -4.74
C THR A 34 4.04 13.63 -5.12
N ARG A 35 2.77 14.08 -5.16
CA ARG A 35 2.41 15.47 -5.48
C ARG A 35 2.42 16.41 -4.27
N GLN A 36 2.58 15.87 -3.06
CA GLN A 36 2.50 16.66 -1.83
C GLN A 36 3.86 17.24 -1.45
N GLN A 37 3.87 18.45 -0.91
CA GLN A 37 5.07 19.05 -0.30
C GLN A 37 5.28 18.54 1.14
N THR A 38 4.21 18.13 1.80
CA THR A 38 4.17 17.62 3.17
C THR A 38 3.10 16.52 3.25
N LEU A 39 3.36 15.43 3.98
CA LEU A 39 2.36 14.38 4.21
C LEU A 39 1.56 14.67 5.48
N THR A 40 0.27 14.37 5.47
CA THR A 40 -0.53 14.40 6.69
C THR A 40 -0.24 13.15 7.54
N LEU A 41 -0.47 13.23 8.85
CA LEU A 41 -0.30 12.09 9.75
C LEU A 41 -1.15 10.89 9.28
N ALA A 42 -2.41 11.13 8.90
CA ALA A 42 -3.31 10.09 8.42
C ALA A 42 -2.80 9.39 7.13
N GLN A 43 -2.14 10.14 6.23
CA GLN A 43 -1.54 9.56 5.02
C GLN A 43 -0.32 8.69 5.36
N LEU A 44 0.52 9.15 6.31
CA LEU A 44 1.67 8.40 6.78
C LEU A 44 1.25 7.10 7.48
N GLU A 45 0.31 7.18 8.41
CA GLU A 45 -0.27 6.03 9.12
C GLU A 45 -0.88 5.03 8.14
N TYR A 46 -1.72 5.49 7.22
CA TYR A 46 -2.32 4.64 6.20
C TYR A 46 -1.27 3.93 5.34
N ALA A 47 -0.24 4.64 4.89
CA ALA A 47 0.81 4.06 4.06
C ALA A 47 1.62 3.01 4.83
N CYS A 48 2.02 3.30 6.07
CA CYS A 48 2.74 2.37 6.93
C CYS A 48 1.91 1.13 7.27
N GLU A 49 0.65 1.28 7.68
CA GLU A 49 -0.24 0.15 7.96
C GLU A 49 -0.46 -0.72 6.72
N THR A 50 -0.65 -0.10 5.55
CA THR A 50 -0.85 -0.83 4.29
C THR A 50 0.40 -1.59 3.89
N LEU A 51 1.58 -0.97 4.03
CA LEU A 51 2.88 -1.59 3.81
C LEU A 51 3.09 -2.81 4.70
N GLU A 52 2.79 -2.69 5.99
CA GLU A 52 2.88 -3.79 6.95
C GLU A 52 1.94 -4.94 6.60
N ARG A 53 0.68 -4.64 6.27
CA ARG A 53 -0.30 -5.64 5.86
C ARG A 53 0.13 -6.38 4.59
N LEU A 54 0.64 -5.66 3.59
CA LEU A 54 1.16 -6.26 2.35
C LEU A 54 2.36 -7.16 2.62
N TYR A 55 3.28 -6.73 3.50
CA TYR A 55 4.44 -7.55 3.87
C TYR A 55 4.03 -8.79 4.67
N GLN A 56 3.14 -8.66 5.65
CA GLN A 56 2.62 -9.79 6.42
C GLN A 56 1.89 -10.79 5.52
N ALA A 57 1.07 -10.32 4.57
CA ALA A 57 0.43 -11.17 3.58
C ALA A 57 1.45 -12.01 2.80
N CYS A 58 2.64 -11.47 2.50
CA CYS A 58 3.70 -12.20 1.80
C CYS A 58 4.27 -13.37 2.60
N SER A 59 4.31 -13.29 3.93
CA SER A 59 4.82 -14.36 4.81
C SER A 59 3.87 -15.56 4.95
N TRP A 60 2.57 -15.35 4.72
CA TRP A 60 1.54 -16.38 4.84
C TRP A 60 1.15 -17.01 3.49
N ARG A 61 1.85 -16.67 2.41
CA ARG A 61 1.52 -17.19 1.08
C ARG A 61 1.74 -18.68 1.01
N LYS A 62 0.84 -19.37 0.32
CA LYS A 62 0.94 -20.83 0.11
C LYS A 62 2.21 -21.21 -0.63
N VAL A 63 2.72 -20.33 -1.50
CA VAL A 63 4.01 -20.51 -2.17
C VAL A 63 5.15 -20.66 -1.15
N GLU A 64 5.22 -19.78 -0.16
CA GLU A 64 6.23 -19.80 0.90
C GLU A 64 6.08 -21.00 1.83
N LEU A 65 4.84 -21.28 2.24
CA LEU A 65 4.56 -22.27 3.27
C LEU A 65 4.64 -23.72 2.76
N TYR A 66 4.31 -23.95 1.48
CA TYR A 66 4.10 -25.31 0.96
C TYR A 66 4.89 -25.61 -0.30
N LEU A 67 4.94 -24.68 -1.27
CA LEU A 67 5.60 -24.96 -2.54
C LEU A 67 7.13 -24.93 -2.41
N ILE A 68 7.69 -23.85 -1.85
CA ILE A 68 9.15 -23.70 -1.70
C ILE A 68 9.77 -24.84 -0.88
N PRO A 69 9.21 -25.25 0.29
CA PRO A 69 9.74 -26.37 1.04
C PRO A 69 9.71 -27.68 0.27
N ALA A 70 8.63 -27.96 -0.46
CA ALA A 70 8.52 -29.16 -1.29
C ALA A 70 9.52 -29.12 -2.46
N LEU A 71 9.75 -27.95 -3.04
CA LEU A 71 10.71 -27.78 -4.13
C LEU A 71 12.15 -28.02 -3.68
N ARG A 72 12.54 -27.47 -2.52
CA ARG A 72 13.87 -27.68 -1.92
C ARG A 72 14.13 -29.17 -1.64
N GLN A 73 13.10 -29.92 -1.27
CA GLN A 73 13.20 -31.38 -1.08
C GLN A 73 13.30 -32.14 -2.41
N ALA A 74 12.65 -31.63 -3.46
CA ALA A 74 12.59 -32.31 -4.76
C ALA A 74 13.84 -32.06 -5.63
N THR A 75 14.45 -30.87 -5.55
CA THR A 75 15.59 -30.53 -6.42
C THR A 75 16.44 -29.38 -5.89
N GLN A 76 17.75 -29.44 -6.18
CA GLN A 76 18.71 -28.34 -5.99
C GLN A 76 18.71 -27.35 -7.17
N ARG A 77 18.07 -27.70 -8.31
CA ARG A 77 18.04 -26.84 -9.51
C ARG A 77 17.40 -25.47 -9.24
N ALA A 78 16.54 -25.39 -8.23
CA ALA A 78 15.87 -24.16 -7.84
C ALA A 78 16.70 -23.28 -6.90
N ASP A 79 17.81 -23.75 -6.34
CA ASP A 79 18.48 -23.08 -5.21
C ASP A 79 18.87 -21.64 -5.52
N GLN A 80 19.47 -21.38 -6.69
CA GLN A 80 19.84 -20.02 -7.11
C GLN A 80 18.62 -19.08 -7.20
N LEU A 81 17.52 -19.58 -7.77
CA LEU A 81 16.27 -18.82 -7.85
C LEU A 81 15.68 -18.58 -6.45
N LEU A 82 15.70 -19.58 -5.58
CA LEU A 82 15.18 -19.47 -4.21
C LEU A 82 15.99 -18.48 -3.37
N ASP A 83 17.31 -18.43 -3.56
CA ASP A 83 18.18 -17.44 -2.92
C ASP A 83 17.90 -16.03 -3.44
N GLU A 84 17.66 -15.88 -4.75
CA GLU A 84 17.24 -14.61 -5.34
C GLU A 84 15.89 -14.13 -4.79
N LEU A 85 14.88 -15.01 -4.73
CA LEU A 85 13.57 -14.70 -4.14
C LEU A 85 13.69 -14.31 -2.66
N SER A 86 14.57 -14.99 -1.91
CA SER A 86 14.85 -14.68 -0.51
C SER A 86 15.52 -13.31 -0.36
N ARG A 87 16.45 -12.97 -1.26
CA ARG A 87 17.08 -11.64 -1.32
C ARG A 87 16.07 -10.54 -1.61
N LEU A 88 15.18 -10.74 -2.59
CA LEU A 88 14.10 -9.78 -2.89
C LEU A 88 13.19 -9.57 -1.66
N ASN A 89 12.84 -10.65 -0.94
CA ASN A 89 12.08 -10.52 0.30
C ASN A 89 12.84 -9.74 1.39
N GLY A 90 14.15 -9.98 1.52
CA GLY A 90 15.01 -9.24 2.45
C GLY A 90 15.05 -7.75 2.13
N MET A 91 15.24 -7.39 0.85
CA MET A 91 15.22 -6.00 0.39
C MET A 91 13.88 -5.31 0.70
N ALA A 92 12.75 -6.00 0.48
CA ALA A 92 11.43 -5.47 0.82
C ALA A 92 11.29 -5.25 2.33
N LEU A 93 11.72 -6.21 3.16
CA LEU A 93 11.70 -6.07 4.63
C LEU A 93 12.56 -4.90 5.12
N ASP A 94 13.74 -4.70 4.53
CA ASP A 94 14.63 -3.60 4.91
C ASP A 94 14.04 -2.23 4.55
N VAL A 95 13.22 -2.14 3.50
CA VAL A 95 12.42 -0.93 3.25
C VAL A 95 11.40 -0.71 4.36
N VAL A 96 10.62 -1.74 4.73
CA VAL A 96 9.62 -1.62 5.81
C VAL A 96 10.27 -1.17 7.12
N ARG A 97 11.40 -1.76 7.49
CA ARG A 97 12.14 -1.39 8.73
C ARG A 97 12.59 0.07 8.71
N ARG A 98 13.24 0.50 7.62
CA ARG A 98 13.71 1.88 7.49
C ARG A 98 12.58 2.90 7.57
N LEU A 99 11.44 2.60 6.95
CA LEU A 99 10.27 3.48 6.99
C LEU A 99 9.67 3.59 8.40
N LYS A 100 9.58 2.48 9.14
CA LYS A 100 9.13 2.50 10.54
C LYS A 100 10.07 3.28 11.45
N GLU A 101 11.37 3.04 11.32
CA GLU A 101 12.40 3.74 12.10
C GLU A 101 12.39 5.24 11.80
N GLY A 102 12.24 5.63 10.53
CA GLY A 102 12.13 7.03 10.11
C GLY A 102 10.89 7.73 10.65
N ALA A 103 9.73 7.06 10.65
CA ALA A 103 8.50 7.60 11.22
C ALA A 103 8.62 7.88 12.72
N GLN A 104 9.16 6.92 13.49
CA GLN A 104 9.38 7.07 14.94
C GLN A 104 10.38 8.18 15.29
N GLN A 105 11.43 8.35 14.48
CA GLN A 105 12.44 9.39 14.69
C GLN A 105 11.94 10.79 14.30
N GLY A 106 11.11 10.89 13.25
CA GLY A 106 10.49 12.16 12.83
C GLY A 106 9.49 12.69 13.83
N GLU A 107 8.68 11.80 14.43
CA GLU A 107 7.76 12.14 15.53
C GLU A 107 8.52 12.66 16.77
N ALA A 108 9.65 12.04 17.11
CA ALA A 108 10.45 12.42 18.27
C ALA A 108 11.20 13.76 18.11
N ARG A 109 11.47 14.20 16.88
CA ARG A 109 12.26 15.42 16.60
C ARG A 109 11.42 16.66 16.33
N GLY A 110 10.13 16.52 16.06
CA GLY A 110 9.25 17.66 15.74
C GLY A 110 9.70 18.44 14.49
N GLU A 111 10.57 17.87 13.67
CA GLU A 111 11.12 18.50 12.48
C GLU A 111 10.08 18.40 11.35
N GLY A 112 9.71 19.56 10.79
CA GLY A 112 8.78 19.63 9.68
C GLY A 112 9.27 18.78 8.50
N GLN A 113 8.45 17.82 8.07
CA GLN A 113 8.74 16.91 6.95
C GLN A 113 8.76 17.72 5.65
N GLY A 114 9.92 18.28 5.29
CA GLY A 114 10.09 19.02 4.05
C GLY A 114 9.94 18.13 2.80
N ALA A 115 9.82 18.76 1.63
CA ALA A 115 9.58 18.08 0.35
C ALA A 115 10.58 16.95 0.01
N GLY A 116 11.85 17.07 0.45
CA GLY A 116 12.85 16.00 0.27
C GLY A 116 12.56 14.72 1.06
N HIS A 117 11.91 14.83 2.22
CA HIS A 117 11.50 13.68 3.04
C HIS A 117 10.31 12.96 2.41
N VAL A 118 9.36 13.71 1.84
CA VAL A 118 8.20 13.14 1.13
C VAL A 118 8.64 12.37 -0.11
N SER A 119 9.58 12.90 -0.89
CA SER A 119 10.13 12.20 -2.06
C SER A 119 10.80 10.89 -1.66
N ALA A 120 11.71 10.92 -0.68
CA ALA A 120 12.42 9.73 -0.23
C ALA A 120 11.47 8.66 0.34
N PHE A 121 10.40 9.09 1.03
CA PHE A 121 9.35 8.19 1.50
C PHE A 121 8.58 7.52 0.35
N CYS A 122 8.13 8.31 -0.63
CA CYS A 122 7.44 7.78 -1.82
C CYS A 122 8.34 6.82 -2.62
N ASP A 123 9.61 7.19 -2.83
CA ASP A 123 10.59 6.36 -3.54
C ASP A 123 10.83 5.02 -2.83
N ALA A 124 10.85 5.02 -1.51
CA ALA A 124 10.97 3.80 -0.72
C ALA A 124 9.74 2.91 -0.88
N LEU A 125 8.52 3.46 -0.80
CA LEU A 125 7.29 2.69 -1.02
C LEU A 125 7.22 2.09 -2.44
N ASP A 126 7.60 2.88 -3.45
CA ASP A 126 7.66 2.41 -4.84
C ASP A 126 8.71 1.32 -5.04
N SER A 127 9.88 1.45 -4.38
CA SER A 127 10.92 0.42 -4.37
C SER A 127 10.43 -0.88 -3.73
N PHE A 128 9.68 -0.81 -2.62
CA PHE A 128 9.05 -1.97 -2.01
C PHE A 128 8.08 -2.66 -2.96
N CYS A 129 7.15 -1.92 -3.55
CA CYS A 129 6.16 -2.46 -4.49
C CYS A 129 6.85 -3.14 -5.68
N THR A 130 7.84 -2.46 -6.28
CA THR A 130 8.60 -2.98 -7.42
C THR A 130 9.34 -4.28 -7.07
N THR A 131 9.98 -4.33 -5.90
CA THR A 131 10.72 -5.51 -5.43
C THR A 131 9.79 -6.72 -5.25
N LEU A 132 8.61 -6.53 -4.66
CA LEU A 132 7.64 -7.61 -4.49
C LEU A 132 6.97 -8.03 -5.80
N LEU A 133 6.69 -7.08 -6.69
CA LEU A 133 6.17 -7.39 -8.03
C LEU A 133 7.18 -8.22 -8.83
N GLN A 134 8.46 -7.89 -8.78
CA GLN A 134 9.53 -8.67 -9.39
C GLN A 134 9.61 -10.09 -8.82
N ARG A 135 9.45 -10.24 -7.50
CA ARG A 135 9.40 -11.56 -6.86
C ARG A 135 8.21 -12.39 -7.37
N LEU A 136 7.02 -11.81 -7.44
CA LEU A 136 5.82 -12.49 -7.97
C LEU A 136 6.00 -12.93 -9.42
N GLU A 137 6.61 -12.08 -10.25
CA GLU A 137 6.90 -12.39 -11.64
C GLU A 137 7.85 -13.60 -11.77
N LYS A 138 8.94 -13.62 -11.00
CA LYS A 138 9.89 -14.74 -10.98
C LYS A 138 9.28 -16.05 -10.49
N GLU A 139 8.38 -15.97 -9.51
CA GLU A 139 7.63 -17.14 -9.04
C GLU A 139 6.77 -17.74 -10.16
N GLU A 140 6.02 -16.91 -10.89
CA GLU A 140 5.14 -17.38 -11.96
C GLU A 140 5.91 -17.86 -13.20
N GLN A 141 6.93 -17.13 -13.62
CA GLN A 141 7.66 -17.40 -14.86
C GLN A 141 8.66 -18.55 -14.72
N GLU A 142 9.33 -18.65 -13.57
CA GLU A 142 10.45 -19.58 -13.38
C GLU A 142 10.11 -20.67 -12.35
N LEU A 143 9.71 -20.27 -11.14
CA LEU A 143 9.54 -21.22 -10.02
C LEU A 143 8.47 -22.28 -10.34
N PHE A 144 7.34 -21.88 -10.92
CA PHE A 144 6.25 -22.80 -11.23
C PHE A 144 6.62 -23.81 -12.31
N ALA A 145 7.41 -23.40 -13.30
CA ALA A 145 7.91 -24.31 -14.33
C ALA A 145 8.88 -25.35 -13.74
N ILE A 146 9.80 -24.91 -12.86
CA ILE A 146 10.72 -25.80 -12.16
C ILE A 146 9.93 -26.77 -11.27
N ALA A 147 9.00 -26.26 -10.47
CA ALA A 147 8.17 -27.09 -9.59
C ALA A 147 7.40 -28.16 -10.35
N ARG A 148 6.77 -27.80 -11.48
CA ARG A 148 6.00 -28.73 -12.30
C ARG A 148 6.83 -29.90 -12.82
N SER A 149 8.11 -29.67 -13.11
CA SER A 149 9.02 -30.70 -13.63
C SER A 149 9.75 -31.49 -12.55
N ALA A 150 10.01 -30.89 -11.39
CA ALA A 150 10.80 -31.49 -10.32
C ALA A 150 9.96 -32.27 -9.29
N ILE A 151 8.74 -31.81 -8.98
CA ILE A 151 7.93 -32.39 -7.90
C ILE A 151 7.14 -33.59 -8.44
N CYS A 152 7.24 -34.73 -7.75
CA CYS A 152 6.53 -35.97 -8.11
C CYS A 152 5.02 -35.89 -7.82
N GLY A 153 4.25 -36.79 -8.43
CA GLY A 153 2.78 -36.80 -8.33
C GLY A 153 2.25 -36.85 -6.89
N ASP A 154 2.78 -37.75 -6.06
CA ASP A 154 2.33 -37.92 -4.67
C ASP A 154 2.64 -36.70 -3.81
N ALA A 155 3.77 -36.05 -4.04
CA ALA A 155 4.11 -34.78 -3.38
C ALA A 155 3.14 -33.66 -3.77
N TRP A 156 2.70 -33.60 -5.04
CA TRP A 156 1.65 -32.66 -5.46
C TRP A 156 0.32 -32.89 -4.74
N PHE A 157 -0.08 -34.15 -4.51
CA PHE A 157 -1.26 -34.45 -3.71
C PHE A 157 -1.12 -33.97 -2.26
N ALA A 158 0.04 -34.20 -1.64
CA ALA A 158 0.30 -33.72 -0.29
C ALA A 158 0.25 -32.19 -0.20
N ILE A 159 0.82 -31.48 -1.19
CA ILE A 159 0.74 -30.01 -1.28
C ILE A 159 -0.72 -29.57 -1.41
N ALA A 160 -1.48 -30.14 -2.35
CA ALA A 160 -2.89 -29.79 -2.57
C ALA A 160 -3.73 -29.93 -1.29
N ASN A 161 -3.54 -31.03 -0.54
CA ASN A 161 -4.24 -31.23 0.72
C ASN A 161 -3.88 -30.17 1.78
N LYS A 162 -2.60 -29.76 1.87
CA LYS A 162 -2.19 -28.68 2.77
C LYS A 162 -2.81 -27.35 2.40
N LEU A 163 -2.92 -27.04 1.10
CA LEU A 163 -3.57 -25.83 0.61
C LEU A 163 -5.05 -25.78 0.97
N LEU A 164 -5.76 -26.90 0.81
CA LEU A 164 -7.18 -26.99 1.19
C LEU A 164 -7.37 -26.84 2.70
N ALA A 165 -6.51 -27.46 3.50
CA ALA A 165 -6.55 -27.31 4.96
C ALA A 165 -6.27 -25.86 5.39
N HIS A 166 -5.29 -25.20 4.76
CA HIS A 166 -5.00 -23.80 4.97
C HIS A 166 -6.21 -22.90 4.66
N ASP A 167 -6.87 -23.13 3.52
CA ASP A 167 -8.06 -22.36 3.14
C ASP A 167 -9.24 -22.57 4.10
N ALA A 168 -9.43 -23.79 4.60
CA ALA A 168 -10.42 -24.09 5.63
C ALA A 168 -10.12 -23.32 6.93
N GLN A 169 -8.87 -23.32 7.39
CA GLN A 169 -8.43 -22.58 8.57
C GLN A 169 -8.65 -21.07 8.43
N VAL A 170 -8.27 -20.49 7.28
CA VAL A 170 -8.50 -19.06 6.99
C VAL A 170 -10.00 -18.75 6.96
N ALA A 171 -10.82 -19.61 6.36
CA ALA A 171 -12.27 -19.42 6.30
C ALA A 171 -12.95 -19.53 7.68
N GLU A 172 -12.43 -20.38 8.56
CA GLU A 172 -12.91 -20.49 9.96
C GLU A 172 -12.50 -19.27 10.79
N ALA A 173 -11.26 -18.83 10.69
CA ALA A 173 -10.79 -17.63 11.36
C ALA A 173 -11.65 -16.40 10.99
N ARG A 174 -11.98 -16.23 9.70
CA ARG A 174 -12.88 -15.19 9.21
C ARG A 174 -14.30 -15.27 9.77
N ARG A 175 -14.82 -16.47 10.05
CA ARG A 175 -16.15 -16.67 10.64
C ARG A 175 -16.18 -16.42 12.14
N SER A 176 -15.06 -16.68 12.83
CA SER A 176 -14.95 -16.56 14.29
C SER A 176 -14.75 -15.13 14.80
N VAL A 177 -14.34 -14.19 13.93
CA VAL A 177 -14.11 -12.79 14.33
C VAL A 177 -15.00 -11.85 13.49
N PRO A 178 -16.07 -11.28 14.06
CA PRO A 178 -17.00 -10.43 13.32
C PRO A 178 -16.41 -9.06 12.92
N ASP A 179 -15.27 -8.65 13.50
CA ASP A 179 -14.75 -7.28 13.39
C ASP A 179 -13.21 -7.17 13.47
N ALA A 180 -12.47 -8.26 13.27
CA ALA A 180 -11.01 -8.16 13.18
C ALA A 180 -10.58 -8.15 11.73
N ASP A 181 -9.63 -7.26 11.44
CA ASP A 181 -8.80 -7.20 10.24
C ASP A 181 -8.13 -8.57 9.96
N VAL A 182 -8.87 -9.57 9.50
CA VAL A 182 -8.31 -10.80 8.95
C VAL A 182 -7.74 -10.44 7.59
N ILE A 183 -6.54 -9.84 7.60
CA ILE A 183 -5.69 -9.43 6.47
C ILE A 183 -6.55 -9.29 5.20
N SER A 184 -7.51 -8.36 5.27
CA SER A 184 -8.23 -7.98 4.08
C SER A 184 -7.22 -7.19 3.27
N LEU A 185 -6.68 -7.83 2.23
CA LEU A 185 -5.87 -7.19 1.20
C LEU A 185 -6.69 -6.17 0.40
N VAL A 186 -8.01 -6.06 0.67
CA VAL A 186 -8.82 -4.91 0.28
C VAL A 186 -8.32 -3.72 1.09
N PRO A 187 -7.69 -2.71 0.45
CA PRO A 187 -7.23 -1.53 1.15
C PRO A 187 -8.43 -0.89 1.87
N ARG A 188 -8.22 -0.44 3.12
CA ARG A 188 -9.13 0.54 3.72
C ARG A 188 -9.21 1.74 2.75
N LEU A 189 -10.35 2.42 2.66
CA LEU A 189 -10.47 3.53 1.71
C LEU A 189 -9.35 4.53 1.98
N ALA A 190 -8.46 4.72 1.00
CA ALA A 190 -7.29 5.56 1.17
C ALA A 190 -7.73 7.00 1.50
N PRO A 191 -7.08 7.68 2.46
CA PRO A 191 -7.42 9.06 2.76
C PRO A 191 -7.21 9.91 1.50
N PRO A 192 -8.17 10.78 1.15
CA PRO A 192 -8.03 11.67 0.00
C PRO A 192 -6.85 12.62 0.21
N ALA A 193 -6.29 13.15 -0.88
CA ALA A 193 -5.46 14.34 -0.78
C ALA A 193 -6.34 15.47 -0.24
N GLU A 194 -6.02 16.00 0.94
CA GLU A 194 -6.68 17.23 1.38
C GLU A 194 -6.40 18.32 0.33
N PRO A 195 -7.41 19.14 -0.05
CA PRO A 195 -7.13 20.33 -0.82
C PRO A 195 -6.20 21.19 0.02
N VAL A 196 -5.08 21.62 -0.56
CA VAL A 196 -4.25 22.70 0.00
C VAL A 196 -5.22 23.80 0.39
N ALA A 197 -5.41 24.02 1.69
CA ALA A 197 -6.26 25.09 2.17
C ALA A 197 -5.81 26.35 1.45
N THR A 198 -6.75 26.96 0.73
CA THR A 198 -6.58 28.26 0.09
C THR A 198 -5.91 29.14 1.13
N ILE A 199 -4.64 29.48 0.91
CA ILE A 199 -4.01 30.52 1.69
C ILE A 199 -4.92 31.73 1.45
N ASP A 200 -5.64 32.14 2.49
CA ASP A 200 -6.43 33.38 2.46
C ASP A 200 -5.42 34.51 2.27
N ILE A 201 -5.12 34.81 1.03
CA ILE A 201 -4.48 36.07 0.66
C ILE A 201 -5.56 37.11 0.91
N GLN A 202 -5.61 37.62 2.14
CA GLN A 202 -6.29 38.88 2.43
C GLN A 202 -5.59 39.96 1.60
N MET A 203 -6.10 40.19 0.40
CA MET A 203 -5.80 41.39 -0.35
C MET A 203 -6.28 42.59 0.48
N PRO A 204 -5.40 43.54 0.85
CA PRO A 204 -5.84 44.74 1.53
C PRO A 204 -6.82 45.48 0.61
N ALA A 205 -8.00 45.79 1.16
CA ALA A 205 -9.09 46.41 0.42
C ALA A 205 -8.59 47.63 -0.38
N VAL A 206 -8.69 47.52 -1.71
CA VAL A 206 -8.54 48.66 -2.61
C VAL A 206 -9.68 49.60 -2.28
N ARG A 207 -9.36 50.78 -1.71
CA ARG A 207 -10.32 51.85 -1.47
C ARG A 207 -10.86 52.34 -2.82
N ASP A 208 -12.03 51.86 -3.21
CA ASP A 208 -12.82 52.44 -4.29
C ASP A 208 -13.32 53.82 -3.88
N ARG A 209 -12.52 54.84 -4.19
CA ARG A 209 -13.00 56.22 -4.32
C ARG A 209 -13.67 56.34 -5.69
N ALA A 210 -14.98 56.10 -5.77
CA ALA A 210 -15.89 56.87 -6.62
C ALA A 210 -17.26 56.20 -6.69
N ARG A 211 -18.25 56.80 -6.02
CA ARG A 211 -19.59 57.13 -6.51
C ARG A 211 -20.58 57.11 -5.34
N ASP A 212 -20.61 58.22 -4.62
CA ASP A 212 -21.85 58.66 -3.97
C ASP A 212 -22.00 60.16 -4.25
N ARG A 213 -22.45 60.44 -5.47
CA ARG A 213 -22.96 61.74 -5.88
C ARG A 213 -24.30 61.52 -6.56
N ALA A 214 -25.34 61.41 -5.76
CA ALA A 214 -26.69 61.92 -6.03
C ALA A 214 -27.72 61.17 -5.18
N ARG A 215 -28.18 61.79 -4.10
CA ARG A 215 -29.60 61.97 -3.75
C ARG A 215 -29.69 62.59 -2.36
N ASN A 216 -29.97 63.88 -2.33
CA ASN A 216 -30.39 64.58 -1.13
C ASN A 216 -31.63 65.40 -1.50
N PRO A 217 -32.85 65.00 -1.11
CA PRO A 217 -33.97 65.91 -1.08
C PRO A 217 -33.97 66.66 0.26
N VAL A 218 -33.97 67.98 0.13
CA VAL A 218 -34.07 68.99 1.19
C VAL A 218 -35.35 68.77 2.00
N ILE A 219 -35.23 68.60 3.32
CA ILE A 219 -36.33 68.82 4.28
C ILE A 219 -35.97 70.04 5.12
N LEU A 220 -36.78 71.07 4.92
CA LEU A 220 -36.79 72.36 5.59
C LEU A 220 -37.26 72.18 7.05
N ARG A 221 -36.47 72.65 8.02
CA ARG A 221 -36.93 72.85 9.40
C ARG A 221 -36.33 74.15 9.92
N ALA A 222 -37.17 75.18 10.05
CA ALA A 222 -36.86 76.37 10.83
C ALA A 222 -37.98 76.54 11.85
N ALA A 223 -37.63 76.35 13.12
CA ALA A 223 -38.38 76.80 14.27
C ALA A 223 -37.39 77.62 15.11
N GLY A 224 -37.77 78.83 15.47
CA GLY A 224 -37.02 79.73 16.34
C GLY A 224 -37.83 81.00 16.55
N GLY A 225 -38.56 81.06 17.66
CA GLY A 225 -38.92 82.32 18.31
C GLY A 225 -37.71 82.82 19.09
N ASP A 226 -37.45 84.12 19.05
CA ASP A 226 -37.99 85.12 19.99
C ASP A 226 -38.06 86.48 19.26
#